data_AF-A0A1Y1LV73-F1
#
_entry.id   AF-A0A1Y1LV73-F1
#
_cell.length_a   1.000
_cell.length_b   1.000
_cell.length_c   1.000
_cell.angle_alpha   90.00
_cell.angle_beta   90.00
_cell.angle_gamma   90.00
#
_symmetry.space_group_name_H-M   'P 1'
#
loop_
_entity.id
_entity.type
_entity.pdbx_description
1 polymer ?
#
loop_
_entity_poly.entity_id
_entity_poly.type
_entity_poly.pdbx_seq_one_letter_code
_entity_poly.pdbx_strand_id
1 'polypeptide(L)'
;GGNCEATKKGELAMYKDVKIIGYTDLPSRLPTQSSTLYSNNITKFLLSMAPKDKEFGIDLSDEVVRGSIVTQNGEILPPAPRPTPPPAAVKPTAEPVVEVV
;
A
#
# COMPACT_ATOMS: atom_id res chain seq x y z
N GLY A 1 -4.30 -16.94 8.42
CA GLY A 1 -4.06 -15.52 8.11
C GLY A 1 -2.63 -15.22 7.69
N GLY A 2 -1.94 -16.20 7.12
CA GLY A 2 -0.60 -16.11 6.54
C GLY A 2 -0.49 -17.23 5.49
N ASN A 3 0.51 -17.14 4.61
CA ASN A 3 0.60 -18.03 3.44
C ASN A 3 0.96 -19.49 3.79
N CYS A 4 1.47 -19.75 5.01
CA CYS A 4 1.86 -21.08 5.47
C CYS A 4 0.98 -21.51 6.66
N GLU A 5 0.53 -22.76 6.64
CA GLU A 5 -0.35 -23.35 7.65
C GLU A 5 0.30 -23.41 9.04
N ALA A 6 1.61 -23.68 9.08
CA ALA A 6 2.38 -23.76 10.33
C ALA A 6 2.84 -22.38 10.86
N THR A 7 2.45 -21.27 10.22
CA THR A 7 2.78 -19.91 10.70
C THR A 7 1.99 -19.56 11.96
N LYS A 8 2.72 -19.24 13.03
CA LYS A 8 2.16 -18.66 14.25
C LYS A 8 2.32 -17.14 14.24
N LYS A 9 1.24 -16.40 14.49
CA LYS A 9 1.22 -14.94 14.47
C LYS A 9 2.14 -14.37 15.55
N GLY A 10 3.09 -13.51 15.17
CA GLY A 10 3.99 -12.81 16.08
C GLY A 10 5.21 -13.63 16.54
N GLU A 11 5.35 -14.89 16.11
CA GLU A 11 6.37 -15.80 16.63
C GLU A 11 7.28 -16.34 15.54
N LEU A 12 8.48 -16.78 15.96
CA LEU A 12 9.32 -17.67 15.17
C LEU A 12 9.01 -19.11 15.61
N ALA A 13 8.27 -19.84 14.79
CA ALA A 13 7.94 -21.23 15.03
C ALA A 13 8.98 -22.16 14.39
N MET A 14 9.21 -23.33 14.99
CA MET A 14 9.94 -24.42 14.32
C MET A 14 8.96 -25.51 13.93
N TYR A 15 9.07 -25.98 12.69
CA TYR A 15 8.29 -27.10 12.18
C TYR A 15 9.17 -27.97 11.30
N LYS A 16 9.35 -29.24 11.68
CA LYS A 16 10.19 -30.21 10.95
C LYS A 16 11.57 -29.63 10.58
N ASP A 17 12.25 -29.06 11.59
CA ASP A 17 13.56 -28.40 11.47
C ASP A 17 13.60 -27.13 10.59
N VAL A 18 12.46 -26.65 10.12
CA VAL A 18 12.33 -25.38 9.39
C VAL A 18 11.87 -24.27 10.33
N LYS A 19 12.56 -23.12 10.28
CA LYS A 19 12.15 -21.91 11.00
C LYS A 19 11.12 -21.14 10.18
N ILE A 20 9.95 -20.92 10.76
CA ILE A 20 8.84 -20.18 10.18
C ILE A 20 8.72 -18.85 10.91
N ILE A 21 8.96 -17.76 10.20
CA ILE A 21 8.88 -16.40 10.75
C ILE A 21 7.46 -15.87 10.53
N GLY A 22 6.74 -15.60 11.62
CA GLY A 22 5.37 -15.09 11.60
C GLY A 22 5.21 -13.69 12.17
N TYR A 23 6.28 -12.89 12.28
CA TYR A 23 6.21 -11.53 12.82
C TYR A 23 5.25 -10.64 12.03
N THR A 24 4.39 -9.91 12.73
CA THR A 24 3.37 -9.03 12.13
C THR A 24 3.81 -7.57 12.04
N ASP A 25 4.97 -7.25 12.60
CA ASP A 25 5.49 -5.91 12.80
C ASP A 25 6.80 -5.68 12.03
N LEU A 26 6.96 -6.33 10.87
CA LEU A 26 8.17 -6.22 10.06
C LEU A 26 8.57 -4.76 9.75
N PRO A 27 7.64 -3.83 9.43
CA PRO A 27 8.02 -2.41 9.26
C PRO A 27 8.66 -1.80 10.51
N SER A 28 8.21 -2.18 11.71
CA SER A 28 8.77 -1.72 12.98
C SER A 28 10.20 -2.20 13.23
N ARG A 29 10.62 -3.28 12.56
CA ARG A 29 11.98 -3.84 12.64
C ARG A 29 12.97 -3.14 11.71
N LEU A 30 12.49 -2.27 10.83
CA LEU A 30 13.30 -1.32 10.06
C LEU A 30 12.75 0.11 10.24
N PRO A 31 12.72 0.62 11.49
CA PRO A 31 11.90 1.75 11.87
C PRO A 31 12.28 3.04 11.14
N THR A 32 13.58 3.28 10.92
CA THR A 32 14.06 4.48 10.23
C THR A 32 13.53 4.55 8.80
N GLN A 33 13.66 3.48 8.01
CA GLN A 33 13.19 3.44 6.62
C GLN A 33 11.67 3.49 6.55
N SER A 34 10.99 2.69 7.37
CA SER A 34 9.53 2.67 7.42
C SER A 34 8.97 4.05 7.76
N SER A 35 9.58 4.75 8.72
CA SER A 35 9.17 6.11 9.10
C SER A 35 9.42 7.11 7.97
N THR A 36 10.60 7.09 7.33
CA THR A 36 10.90 7.98 6.20
C THR A 36 9.93 7.77 5.03
N LEU A 37 9.68 6.52 4.64
CA LEU A 37 8.76 6.20 3.55
C LEU A 37 7.32 6.60 3.90
N TYR A 38 6.87 6.33 5.12
CA TYR A 38 5.54 6.72 5.57
C TYR A 38 5.37 8.25 5.62
N SER A 39 6.33 8.98 6.20
CA SER A 39 6.32 10.45 6.23
C SER A 39 6.32 11.07 4.83
N ASN A 40 7.05 10.47 3.88
CA ASN A 40 7.03 10.91 2.49
C ASN A 40 5.65 10.70 1.85
N ASN A 41 4.96 9.59 2.12
CA ASN A 41 3.61 9.35 1.63
C ASN A 41 2.62 10.37 2.19
N ILE A 42 2.65 10.63 3.50
CA ILE A 42 1.77 11.61 4.14
C ILE A 42 2.05 13.02 3.61
N THR A 43 3.31 13.42 3.53
CA THR A 43 3.70 14.74 3.01
C THR A 43 3.20 14.95 1.59
N LYS A 44 3.40 13.96 0.70
CA LYS A 44 2.93 14.03 -0.68
C LYS A 44 1.42 14.09 -0.79
N PHE A 45 0.72 13.32 0.04
CA PHE A 45 -0.75 13.34 0.08
C PHE A 45 -1.30 14.69 0.56
N LEU A 46 -0.70 15.29 1.59
CA LEU A 46 -1.07 16.63 2.05
C LEU A 46 -0.78 17.69 0.98
N LEU A 47 0.36 17.60 0.30
CA LEU A 47 0.71 18.50 -0.79
C LEU A 47 -0.21 18.35 -2.01
N SER A 48 -0.71 17.14 -2.30
CA SER A 48 -1.67 16.96 -3.40
C SER A 48 -3.06 17.54 -3.07
N MET A 49 -3.41 17.66 -1.78
CA MET A 49 -4.67 18.27 -1.33
C MET A 49 -4.60 19.81 -1.22
N ALA A 50 -3.40 20.39 -1.16
CA ALA A 50 -3.23 21.84 -1.09
C ALA A 50 -3.14 22.45 -2.49
N PRO A 51 -4.06 23.34 -2.90
CA PRO A 51 -3.89 24.14 -4.12
C PRO A 51 -2.62 25.01 -4.03
N LYS A 52 -2.19 25.55 -5.18
CA LYS A 52 -0.97 26.37 -5.34
C LYS A 52 -0.81 27.52 -4.34
N ASP A 53 -1.90 27.96 -3.70
CA ASP A 53 -1.94 29.06 -2.73
C ASP A 53 -1.76 28.63 -1.26
N LYS A 54 -1.35 27.37 -1.01
CA LYS A 54 -1.03 26.82 0.33
C LYS A 54 -2.21 26.72 1.30
N GLU A 55 -3.43 26.83 0.82
CA GLU A 55 -4.61 26.55 1.64
C GLU A 55 -4.88 25.06 1.67
N PHE A 56 -5.22 24.52 2.84
CA PHE A 56 -5.64 23.12 2.95
C PHE A 56 -7.10 23.01 2.53
N GLY A 57 -7.36 22.30 1.42
CA GLY A 57 -8.71 22.08 0.91
C GLY A 57 -9.02 20.59 0.82
N ILE A 58 -10.21 20.20 1.29
CA ILE A 58 -10.72 18.84 1.06
C ILE A 58 -11.65 18.91 -0.15
N ASP A 59 -11.16 18.41 -1.29
CA ASP A 59 -11.97 18.24 -2.50
C ASP A 59 -12.55 16.82 -2.53
N LEU A 60 -13.86 16.69 -2.36
CA LEU A 60 -14.55 15.39 -2.43
C LEU A 60 -14.73 14.88 -3.87
N SER A 61 -14.42 15.70 -4.88
CA SER A 61 -14.39 15.27 -6.28
C SER A 61 -13.09 14.57 -6.65
N ASP A 62 -12.00 14.81 -5.89
CA ASP A 62 -10.76 14.07 -6.03
C ASP A 62 -10.94 12.63 -5.53
N GLU A 63 -10.66 11.68 -6.40
CA GLU A 63 -10.86 10.25 -6.13
C GLU A 63 -10.00 9.73 -4.98
N VAL A 64 -8.75 10.19 -4.89
CA VAL A 64 -7.79 9.77 -3.86
C VAL A 64 -8.21 10.32 -2.51
N VAL A 65 -8.64 11.59 -2.47
CA VAL A 65 -9.17 12.23 -1.26
C VAL A 65 -10.46 11.55 -0.82
N ARG A 66 -11.42 11.35 -1.73
CA ARG A 66 -12.70 10.71 -1.43
C ARG A 66 -12.54 9.24 -0.98
N GLY A 67 -11.58 8.52 -1.56
CA GLY A 67 -11.23 7.16 -1.18
C GLY A 67 -10.51 7.05 0.17
N SER A 68 -9.79 8.10 0.57
CA SER A 68 -9.03 8.13 1.83
C SER A 68 -9.87 8.59 3.04
N ILE A 69 -10.95 9.36 2.83
CA ILE A 69 -11.79 9.84 3.93
C ILE A 69 -12.86 8.81 4.30
N VAL A 70 -12.87 8.40 5.58
CA VAL A 70 -13.86 7.47 6.16
C VAL A 70 -14.98 8.22 6.90
N THR A 71 -14.65 9.35 7.53
CA THR A 71 -15.60 10.15 8.33
C THR A 71 -15.42 11.63 8.03
N GLN A 72 -16.52 12.37 7.93
CA GLN A 72 -16.52 13.83 7.77
C GLN A 72 -17.66 14.43 8.60
N ASN A 73 -17.37 15.48 9.37
CA ASN A 73 -18.37 16.19 10.18
C ASN A 73 -19.19 15.31 11.15
N GLY A 74 -18.60 14.23 11.67
CA GLY A 74 -19.27 13.30 12.59
C GLY A 74 -20.10 12.21 11.92
N GLU A 75 -20.18 12.20 10.60
CA GLU A 75 -20.87 11.16 9.83
C GLU A 75 -19.88 10.22 9.14
N ILE A 76 -20.26 8.95 9.03
CA ILE A 76 -19.51 7.95 8.25
C ILE A 76 -19.87 8.15 6.78
N LEU A 77 -18.88 8.45 5.95
CA LEU A 77 -19.09 8.53 4.52
C LEU A 77 -19.25 7.12 3.94
N PRO A 78 -20.15 6.91 2.96
CA PRO A 78 -20.24 5.64 2.28
C PRO A 78 -18.90 5.28 1.60
N PRO A 79 -18.61 4.00 1.36
CA PRO A 79 -17.41 3.61 0.63
C PRO A 79 -17.33 4.34 -0.72
N ALA A 80 -16.17 4.89 -1.05
CA ALA A 80 -15.98 5.53 -2.35
C ALA A 80 -16.19 4.50 -3.47
N PRO A 81 -16.87 4.86 -4.58
CA PRO A 81 -16.94 4.01 -5.75
C PRO A 81 -15.52 3.70 -6.23
N ARG A 82 -15.19 2.42 -6.46
CA ARG A 82 -13.89 2.07 -7.04
C ARG A 82 -13.87 2.53 -8.49
N PRO A 83 -12.86 3.30 -8.95
CA PRO A 83 -12.68 3.50 -10.37
C PRO A 83 -12.44 2.15 -11.05
N THR A 84 -12.75 2.06 -12.33
CA THR A 84 -12.31 0.92 -13.14
C THR A 84 -10.77 0.88 -13.14
N PRO A 85 -10.15 -0.26 -12.82
CA PRO A 85 -8.70 -0.39 -12.90
C PRO A 85 -8.19 0.08 -14.26
N PRO A 86 -7.06 0.80 -14.32
CA PRO A 86 -6.40 1.07 -15.59
C PRO A 86 -6.21 -0.26 -16.36
N PRO A 87 -6.38 -0.25 -17.70
CA PRO A 87 -6.10 -1.44 -18.51
C PRO A 87 -4.73 -1.99 -18.15
N ALA A 88 -4.63 -3.29 -17.91
CA ALA A 88 -3.37 -3.93 -17.57
C ALA A 88 -2.31 -3.52 -18.60
N ALA A 89 -1.17 -3.01 -18.13
CA ALA A 89 -0.05 -2.71 -19.00
C ALA A 89 0.26 -3.97 -19.82
N VAL A 90 0.22 -3.85 -21.15
CA VAL A 90 0.59 -4.91 -22.06
C VAL A 90 2.03 -5.28 -21.72
N LYS A 91 2.24 -6.50 -21.20
CA LYS A 91 3.60 -7.02 -20.97
C LYS A 91 4.34 -6.91 -22.32
N PRO A 92 5.55 -6.35 -22.37
CA PRO A 92 6.37 -6.43 -23.56
C PRO A 92 6.49 -7.90 -23.95
N THR A 93 6.05 -8.24 -25.17
CA THR A 93 6.25 -9.55 -25.77
C THR A 93 7.75 -9.81 -25.78
N ALA A 94 8.21 -10.85 -25.08
CA ALA A 94 9.60 -11.27 -25.15
C ALA A 94 9.88 -11.69 -26.60
N GLU A 95 10.81 -10.99 -27.26
CA GLU A 95 11.36 -11.41 -28.54
C GLU A 95 12.09 -12.76 -28.34
N PRO A 96 11.95 -13.72 -29.28
CA PRO A 96 12.57 -15.02 -29.14
C PRO A 96 14.10 -14.86 -29.21
N VAL A 97 14.78 -15.35 -28.18
CA VAL A 97 16.24 -15.47 -28.16
C VAL A 97 16.62 -16.48 -29.24
N VAL A 98 17.33 -16.02 -30.27
CA VAL A 98 17.91 -16.88 -31.30
C VAL A 98 19.05 -17.66 -30.66
N GLU A 99 18.88 -18.98 -30.61
CA GLU A 99 19.90 -19.95 -30.19
C GLU A 99 21.02 -19.95 -31.23
N VAL A 100 22.22 -19.52 -30.83
CA VAL A 100 23.43 -19.60 -31.66
C VAL A 100 24.07 -20.97 -31.40
N VAL A 101 24.08 -21.80 -32.44
CA VAL A 101 24.84 -23.05 -32.57
C VAL A 101 26.31 -22.76 -32.85
#